data_AF-A0A7J2L5J0-F1
#
_entry.id   AF-A0A7J2L5J0-F1
#
_cell.length_a   1.000
_cell.length_b   1.000
_cell.length_c   1.000
_cell.angle_alpha   90.00
_cell.angle_beta   90.00
_cell.angle_gamma   90.00
#
_symmetry.space_group_name_H-M   'P 1'
#
loop_
_entity.id
_entity.type
_entity.pdbx_description
1 polymer ?
#
loop_
_entity_poly.entity_id
_entity_poly.type
_entity_poly.pdbx_seq_one_letter_code
_entity_poly.pdbx_strand_id
1 'polypeptide(L)'
;MSYLVFSAGCWSLLDGLTQLTFGEVALSLQYGVLFVTFIVAFTFLYFSYSIVNPLSEKTLSLLLLIPIFLGLVSSLFLKIFTGTERRIFDGLTYIHIIYDEFLYIMVILFLFIPLSLGFIFLMRSLWRLEEPKLRRKAMYFTIGMIFAIVSSYILGTSEIIYHTPPIASVAISIGIGIASLSFRKD
;
A
#
# COMPACT_ATOMS: atom_id res chain seq x y z
N MET A 1 11.70 -7.71 2.39
CA MET A 1 12.01 -6.35 2.88
C MET A 1 12.27 -5.39 1.73
N SER A 2 13.37 -5.50 0.99
CA SER A 2 13.74 -4.54 -0.07
C SER A 2 12.64 -4.32 -1.11
N TYR A 3 11.91 -5.37 -1.51
CA TYR A 3 10.78 -5.24 -2.44
C TYR A 3 9.58 -4.46 -1.88
N LEU A 4 9.26 -4.60 -0.59
CA LEU A 4 8.16 -3.87 0.04
C LEU A 4 8.47 -2.38 0.13
N VAL A 5 9.70 -2.05 0.53
CA VAL A 5 10.19 -0.66 0.63
C VAL A 5 10.27 -0.01 -0.73
N PHE A 6 10.82 -0.72 -1.72
CA PHE A 6 10.87 -0.24 -3.10
C PHE A 6 9.47 0.02 -3.67
N SER A 7 8.56 -0.96 -3.52
CA SER A 7 7.18 -0.82 -4.02
C SER A 7 6.45 0.33 -3.35
N ALA A 8 6.60 0.50 -2.03
CA ALA A 8 6.04 1.63 -1.31
C ALA A 8 6.61 2.99 -1.76
N GLY A 9 7.92 3.04 -2.02
CA GLY A 9 8.57 4.23 -2.57
C GLY A 9 8.05 4.57 -3.96
N CYS A 10 7.89 3.58 -4.85
CA CYS A 10 7.27 3.77 -6.16
C CYS A 10 5.82 4.24 -6.04
N TRP A 11 5.04 3.65 -5.15
CA TRP A 11 3.66 4.03 -4.90
C TRP A 11 3.55 5.50 -4.46
N SER A 12 4.36 5.92 -3.49
CA SER A 12 4.41 7.30 -3.00
C SER A 12 4.89 8.30 -4.07
N LEU A 13 5.89 7.92 -4.86
CA LEU A 13 6.39 8.75 -5.97
C LEU A 13 5.30 8.97 -7.03
N LEU A 14 4.60 7.92 -7.44
CA LEU A 14 3.54 8.01 -8.44
C LEU A 14 2.38 8.87 -7.94
N ASP A 15 2.02 8.74 -6.67
CA ASP A 15 0.97 9.56 -6.06
C ASP A 15 1.38 11.04 -5.98
N GLY A 16 2.63 11.33 -5.58
CA GLY A 16 3.19 12.68 -5.62
C GLY A 16 3.22 13.28 -7.03
N LEU A 17 3.61 12.50 -8.04
CA LEU A 17 3.60 12.92 -9.44
C LEU A 17 2.19 13.19 -9.96
N THR A 18 1.18 12.50 -9.44
CA THR A 18 -0.23 12.77 -9.79
C THR A 18 -0.60 14.20 -9.42
N GLN A 19 -0.12 14.71 -8.29
CA GLN A 19 -0.38 16.09 -7.86
C GLN A 19 0.30 17.16 -8.71
N LEU A 20 1.31 16.77 -9.50
CA LEU A 20 2.04 17.67 -10.40
C LEU A 20 1.52 17.63 -11.84
N THR A 21 0.52 16.79 -12.13
CA THR A 21 0.02 16.54 -13.48
C THR A 21 -1.51 16.72 -13.54
N PHE A 22 -2.12 16.67 -14.72
CA PHE A 22 -3.57 16.84 -14.88
C PHE A 22 -4.10 16.02 -16.07
N GLY A 23 -5.40 15.72 -16.07
CA GLY A 23 -6.05 14.98 -17.15
C GLY A 23 -5.55 13.54 -17.25
N GLU A 24 -5.42 13.04 -18.49
CA GLU A 24 -5.09 11.63 -18.77
C GLU A 24 -3.76 11.16 -18.17
N VAL A 25 -2.78 12.06 -18.04
CA VAL A 25 -1.48 11.74 -17.43
C VAL A 25 -1.64 11.44 -15.94
N ALA A 26 -2.40 12.27 -15.22
CA ALA A 26 -2.69 12.05 -13.79
C ALA A 26 -3.51 10.76 -13.59
N LEU A 27 -4.48 10.47 -14.45
CA LEU A 27 -5.22 9.22 -14.43
C LEU A 27 -4.31 8.00 -14.66
N SER A 28 -3.40 8.09 -15.63
CA SER A 28 -2.44 7.02 -15.93
C SER A 28 -1.50 6.75 -14.74
N LEU A 29 -1.04 7.80 -14.07
CA LEU A 29 -0.22 7.67 -12.86
C LEU A 29 -1.02 7.00 -11.73
N GLN A 30 -2.30 7.33 -11.55
CA GLN A 30 -3.15 6.70 -10.54
C GLN A 30 -3.47 5.23 -10.85
N TYR A 31 -3.60 4.84 -12.11
CA TYR A 31 -3.63 3.41 -12.48
C TYR A 31 -2.29 2.71 -12.18
N GLY A 32 -1.17 3.43 -12.26
CA GLY A 32 0.13 2.97 -11.74
C GLY A 32 0.13 2.81 -10.22
N VAL A 33 -0.39 3.78 -9.47
CA VAL A 33 -0.57 3.70 -8.01
C VAL A 33 -1.42 2.48 -7.65
N LEU A 34 -2.54 2.26 -8.34
CA LEU A 34 -3.39 1.09 -8.16
C LEU A 34 -2.63 -0.21 -8.37
N PHE A 35 -1.88 -0.35 -9.48
CA PHE A 35 -1.05 -1.52 -9.77
C PHE A 35 -0.08 -1.84 -8.63
N VAL A 36 0.66 -0.82 -8.17
CA VAL A 36 1.63 -0.98 -7.10
C VAL A 36 0.95 -1.32 -5.76
N THR A 37 -0.27 -0.82 -5.52
CA THR A 37 -1.04 -1.13 -4.30
C THR A 37 -1.31 -2.63 -4.17
N PHE A 38 -1.68 -3.32 -5.27
CA PHE A 38 -1.82 -4.78 -5.27
C PHE A 38 -0.50 -5.48 -4.91
N ILE A 39 0.62 -5.03 -5.48
CA ILE A 39 1.94 -5.58 -5.17
C ILE A 39 2.26 -5.41 -3.69
N VAL A 40 2.05 -4.22 -3.12
CA VAL A 40 2.35 -3.93 -1.71
C VAL A 40 1.49 -4.81 -0.78
N ALA A 41 0.17 -4.88 -1.01
CA ALA A 41 -0.75 -5.62 -0.15
C ALA A 41 -0.45 -7.14 -0.11
N PHE A 42 -0.22 -7.75 -1.27
CA PHE A 42 0.11 -9.18 -1.34
C PHE A 42 1.55 -9.48 -0.91
N THR A 43 2.51 -8.59 -1.19
CA THR A 43 3.89 -8.75 -0.69
C THR A 43 3.90 -8.72 0.84
N PHE A 44 3.08 -7.86 1.46
CA PHE A 44 2.90 -7.86 2.91
C PHE A 44 2.32 -9.19 3.41
N LEU A 45 1.25 -9.70 2.77
CA LEU A 45 0.68 -11.01 3.10
C LEU A 45 1.72 -12.13 3.02
N TYR A 46 2.46 -12.22 1.90
CA TYR A 46 3.45 -13.28 1.69
C TYR A 46 4.63 -13.16 2.64
N PHE A 47 5.08 -11.94 2.93
CA PHE A 47 6.09 -11.70 3.95
C PHE A 47 5.62 -12.23 5.31
N SER A 48 4.45 -11.80 5.78
CA SER A 48 3.90 -12.22 7.07
C SER A 48 3.67 -13.73 7.15
N TYR A 49 3.18 -14.34 6.06
CA TYR A 49 3.01 -15.79 5.96
C TYR A 49 4.36 -16.53 6.02
N SER A 50 5.39 -16.02 5.32
CA SER A 50 6.71 -16.65 5.25
C SER A 50 7.44 -16.74 6.58
N ILE A 51 7.11 -15.84 7.53
CA ILE A 51 7.65 -15.91 8.90
C ILE A 51 7.09 -17.13 9.65
N VAL A 52 5.85 -17.53 9.37
CA VAL A 52 5.20 -18.70 10.01
C VAL A 52 5.55 -19.99 9.26
N ASN A 53 5.53 -19.94 7.93
CA ASN A 53 5.78 -21.08 7.05
C ASN A 53 6.85 -20.68 6.02
N PRO A 54 8.13 -21.05 6.23
CA PRO A 54 9.22 -20.69 5.32
C PRO A 54 8.89 -21.12 3.89
N LEU A 55 8.81 -20.14 2.99
CA LEU A 55 8.57 -20.39 1.57
C LEU A 55 9.89 -20.55 0.84
N SER A 56 9.96 -21.52 -0.09
CA SER A 56 11.08 -21.59 -1.03
C SER A 56 11.05 -20.39 -1.98
N GLU A 57 12.21 -19.96 -2.47
CA GLU A 57 12.31 -18.85 -3.43
C GLU A 57 11.43 -19.08 -4.67
N LYS A 58 11.43 -20.32 -5.21
CA LYS A 58 10.59 -20.71 -6.36
C LYS A 58 9.11 -20.51 -6.06
N THR A 59 8.65 -20.89 -4.86
CA THR A 59 7.26 -20.71 -4.46
C THR A 59 6.91 -19.23 -4.32
N LEU A 60 7.79 -18.44 -3.71
CA LEU A 60 7.59 -17.00 -3.55
C LEU A 60 7.48 -16.29 -4.91
N SER A 61 8.35 -16.61 -5.87
CA SER A 61 8.29 -16.05 -7.21
C SER A 61 6.97 -16.38 -7.94
N LEU A 62 6.47 -17.61 -7.80
CA LEU A 62 5.19 -18.00 -8.39
C LEU A 62 4.02 -17.27 -7.73
N LEU A 63 4.04 -17.10 -6.41
CA LEU A 63 3.00 -16.36 -5.68
C LEU A 63 2.98 -14.88 -6.07
N LEU A 64 4.13 -14.27 -6.35
CA LEU A 64 4.21 -12.87 -6.81
C LEU A 64 3.57 -12.63 -8.18
N LEU A 65 3.34 -13.67 -8.99
CA LEU A 65 2.59 -13.52 -10.24
C LEU A 65 1.13 -13.12 -10.01
N ILE A 66 0.55 -13.52 -8.88
CA ILE A 66 -0.86 -13.22 -8.54
C ILE A 66 -1.09 -11.70 -8.42
N PRO A 67 -0.39 -10.96 -7.54
CA PRO A 67 -0.61 -9.52 -7.45
C PRO A 67 -0.20 -8.75 -8.71
N ILE A 68 0.79 -9.24 -9.46
CA ILE A 68 1.16 -8.63 -10.75
C ILE A 68 -0.02 -8.77 -11.73
N PHE A 69 -0.59 -9.96 -11.86
CA PHE A 69 -1.73 -10.19 -12.74
C PHE A 69 -2.97 -9.40 -12.31
N LEU A 70 -3.33 -9.44 -11.03
CA LEU A 70 -4.47 -8.70 -10.49
C LEU A 70 -4.30 -7.18 -10.65
N GLY A 71 -3.10 -6.67 -10.37
CA GLY A 71 -2.78 -5.27 -10.57
C GLY A 71 -2.90 -4.87 -12.03
N LEU A 72 -2.31 -5.63 -12.96
CA LEU A 72 -2.36 -5.33 -14.39
C LEU A 72 -3.80 -5.36 -14.90
N VAL A 73 -4.56 -6.39 -14.55
CA VAL A 73 -5.96 -6.51 -14.99
C VAL A 73 -6.80 -5.34 -14.45
N SER A 74 -6.63 -5.01 -13.16
CA SER A 74 -7.36 -3.90 -12.55
C SER A 74 -6.99 -2.57 -13.21
N SER A 75 -5.70 -2.32 -13.45
CA SER A 75 -5.23 -1.05 -14.01
C SER A 75 -5.51 -0.86 -15.50
N LEU A 76 -5.66 -1.95 -16.26
CA LEU A 76 -5.87 -1.86 -17.72
C LEU A 76 -7.34 -1.97 -18.12
N PHE A 77 -8.17 -2.69 -17.36
CA PHE A 77 -9.54 -3.01 -17.78
C PHE A 77 -10.62 -2.40 -16.89
N LEU A 78 -10.33 -2.05 -15.63
CA LEU A 78 -11.33 -1.43 -14.75
C LEU A 78 -11.26 0.08 -14.87
N LYS A 79 -12.38 0.71 -15.24
CA LYS A 79 -12.50 2.18 -15.30
C LYS A 79 -12.84 2.74 -13.92
N ILE A 80 -11.89 2.68 -13.00
CA ILE A 80 -12.05 3.19 -11.63
C ILE A 80 -11.89 4.70 -11.59
N PHE A 81 -10.87 5.24 -12.25
CA PHE A 81 -10.62 6.68 -12.31
C PHE A 81 -11.26 7.26 -13.57
N THR A 82 -12.20 8.18 -13.41
CA THR A 82 -13.09 8.68 -14.47
C THR A 82 -12.78 10.11 -14.89
N GLY A 83 -12.06 10.88 -14.07
CA GLY A 83 -11.71 12.27 -14.39
C GLY A 83 -10.78 12.91 -13.37
N THR A 84 -10.40 14.15 -13.63
CA THR A 84 -9.56 14.95 -12.72
C THR A 84 -10.14 16.35 -12.55
N GLU A 85 -10.15 16.85 -11.32
CA GLU A 85 -10.56 18.20 -10.97
C GLU A 85 -9.41 18.95 -10.27
N ARG A 86 -9.27 20.24 -10.55
CA ARG A 86 -8.39 21.09 -9.73
C ARG A 86 -9.20 21.61 -8.55
N ARG A 87 -8.68 21.44 -7.35
CA ARG A 87 -9.30 21.96 -6.14
C ARG A 87 -8.31 22.77 -5.33
N ILE A 88 -8.84 23.62 -4.45
CA ILE A 88 -8.05 24.52 -3.61
C ILE A 88 -8.38 24.19 -2.16
N PHE A 89 -7.34 23.90 -1.37
CA PHE A 89 -7.44 23.69 0.07
C PHE A 89 -6.43 24.60 0.76
N ASP A 90 -6.90 25.51 1.63
CA ASP A 90 -6.05 26.51 2.32
C ASP A 90 -5.06 27.25 1.39
N GLY A 91 -5.53 27.64 0.20
CA GLY A 91 -4.72 28.37 -0.79
C GLY A 91 -3.75 27.50 -1.61
N LEU A 92 -3.64 26.20 -1.33
CA LEU A 92 -2.88 25.25 -2.13
C LEU A 92 -3.78 24.61 -3.20
N THR A 93 -3.35 24.68 -4.46
CA THR A 93 -4.02 23.96 -5.55
C THR A 93 -3.54 22.51 -5.59
N TYR A 94 -4.47 21.56 -5.66
CA TYR A 94 -4.18 20.13 -5.77
C TYR A 94 -5.10 19.47 -6.79
N ILE A 95 -4.74 18.25 -7.18
CA ILE A 95 -5.41 17.49 -8.22
C ILE A 95 -6.26 16.42 -7.55
N HIS A 96 -7.57 16.62 -7.61
CA HIS A 96 -8.56 15.67 -7.14
C HIS A 96 -8.89 14.69 -8.27
N ILE A 97 -8.85 13.40 -7.96
CA ILE A 97 -9.21 12.34 -8.89
C ILE A 97 -10.68 12.02 -8.69
N ILE A 98 -11.44 11.99 -9.78
CA ILE A 98 -12.83 11.53 -9.76
C ILE A 98 -12.82 10.02 -9.97
N TYR A 99 -13.55 9.31 -9.11
CA TYR A 99 -13.63 7.86 -9.12
C TYR A 99 -15.07 7.37 -9.35
N ASP A 100 -15.19 6.22 -10.01
CA ASP A 100 -16.39 5.38 -9.91
C ASP A 100 -16.43 4.80 -8.49
N GLU A 101 -17.32 5.36 -7.66
CA GLU A 101 -17.39 5.04 -6.22
C GLU A 101 -17.61 3.55 -5.96
N PHE A 102 -18.43 2.89 -6.78
CA PHE A 102 -18.75 1.48 -6.60
C PHE A 102 -17.53 0.60 -6.88
N LEU A 103 -16.88 0.80 -8.03
CA LEU A 103 -15.66 0.05 -8.38
C LEU A 103 -14.52 0.33 -7.41
N TYR A 104 -14.36 1.58 -7.00
CA TYR A 104 -13.34 1.99 -6.04
C TYR A 104 -13.53 1.31 -4.68
N ILE A 105 -14.76 1.30 -4.13
CA ILE A 105 -15.09 0.61 -2.88
C ILE A 105 -14.82 -0.90 -3.01
N MET A 106 -15.22 -1.53 -4.12
CA MET A 106 -14.97 -2.96 -4.34
C MET A 106 -13.48 -3.29 -4.35
N VAL A 107 -12.66 -2.44 -4.98
CA VAL A 107 -11.20 -2.59 -4.99
C VAL A 107 -10.61 -2.45 -3.59
N ILE A 108 -11.04 -1.45 -2.80
CA ILE A 108 -10.60 -1.30 -1.41
C ILE A 108 -10.94 -2.55 -0.59
N LEU A 109 -12.19 -3.02 -0.67
CA LEU A 109 -12.64 -4.20 0.07
C LEU A 109 -11.84 -5.45 -0.33
N PHE A 110 -11.55 -5.59 -1.62
CA PHE A 110 -10.70 -6.68 -2.11
C PHE A 110 -9.28 -6.61 -1.53
N LEU A 111 -8.66 -5.42 -1.54
CA LEU A 111 -7.32 -5.20 -0.98
C LEU A 111 -7.27 -5.31 0.55
N PHE A 112 -8.40 -5.12 1.23
CA PHE A 112 -8.51 -5.30 2.68
C PHE A 112 -8.27 -6.75 3.13
N ILE A 113 -8.62 -7.73 2.28
CA ILE A 113 -8.46 -9.17 2.57
C ILE A 113 -6.98 -9.56 2.77
N PRO A 114 -6.06 -9.36 1.79
CA PRO A 114 -4.66 -9.71 1.96
C PRO A 114 -3.98 -8.91 3.09
N LEU A 115 -4.36 -7.66 3.31
CA LEU A 115 -3.86 -6.86 4.43
C LEU A 115 -4.27 -7.47 5.79
N SER A 116 -5.55 -7.79 5.96
CA SER A 116 -6.08 -8.40 7.18
C SER A 116 -5.46 -9.76 7.47
N LEU A 117 -5.37 -10.62 6.44
CA LEU A 117 -4.71 -11.93 6.56
C LEU A 117 -3.22 -11.76 6.88
N GLY A 118 -2.54 -10.79 6.27
CA GLY A 118 -1.16 -10.45 6.57
C GLY A 118 -0.96 -10.11 8.04
N PHE A 119 -1.86 -9.30 8.63
CA PHE A 119 -1.82 -9.00 10.07
C PHE A 119 -2.07 -10.22 10.94
N ILE A 120 -3.03 -11.06 10.60
CA ILE A 120 -3.30 -12.29 11.35
C ILE A 120 -2.05 -13.19 11.37
N PHE A 121 -1.39 -13.39 10.23
CA PHE A 121 -0.15 -14.18 10.16
C PHE A 121 0.99 -13.53 10.95
N LEU A 122 1.14 -12.22 10.87
CA LEU A 122 2.18 -11.47 11.56
C LEU A 122 1.99 -11.52 13.09
N MET A 123 0.75 -11.36 13.58
CA MET A 123 0.46 -11.49 15.01
C MET A 123 0.70 -12.92 15.50
N ARG A 124 0.31 -13.92 14.70
CA ARG A 124 0.57 -15.33 15.00
C ARG A 124 2.07 -15.66 15.02
N SER A 125 2.87 -15.06 14.13
CA SER A 125 4.31 -15.28 14.11
C SER A 125 5.00 -14.69 15.33
N LEU A 126 4.56 -13.52 15.82
CA LEU A 126 5.10 -12.90 17.04
C LEU A 126 4.95 -13.77 18.29
N TRP A 127 3.93 -14.63 18.33
CA TRP A 127 3.69 -15.54 19.45
C TRP A 127 4.55 -16.82 19.38
N ARG A 128 5.02 -17.17 18.19
CA ARG A 128 5.82 -18.38 17.93
C ARG A 128 7.33 -18.11 17.84
N LEU A 129 7.74 -16.85 17.78
CA LEU A 129 9.15 -16.46 17.75
C LEU A 129 9.79 -16.63 19.13
N GLU A 130 10.60 -17.69 19.27
CA GLU A 130 11.37 -17.97 20.48
C GLU A 130 12.57 -17.01 20.64
N GLU A 131 13.15 -16.54 19.53
CA GLU A 131 14.31 -15.65 19.56
C GLU A 131 13.89 -14.21 19.96
N PRO A 132 14.32 -13.69 21.13
CA PRO A 132 13.81 -12.42 21.66
C PRO A 132 14.25 -11.21 20.82
N LYS A 133 15.42 -11.26 20.18
CA LYS A 133 15.89 -10.18 19.28
C LYS A 133 15.05 -10.09 18.02
N LEU A 134 14.81 -11.23 17.37
CA LEU A 134 13.99 -11.31 16.16
C LEU A 134 12.53 -10.94 16.45
N ARG A 135 12.00 -11.39 17.59
CA ARG A 135 10.67 -11.02 18.08
C ARG A 135 10.53 -9.51 18.28
N ARG A 136 11.52 -8.84 18.89
CA ARG A 136 11.51 -7.38 19.07
C ARG A 136 11.54 -6.63 17.74
N LYS A 137 12.38 -7.06 16.78
CA LYS A 137 12.42 -6.47 15.43
C LYS A 137 11.09 -6.64 14.70
N ALA A 138 10.53 -7.86 14.73
CA ALA A 138 9.22 -8.14 14.15
C ALA A 138 8.11 -7.31 14.82
N MET A 139 8.14 -7.10 16.14
CA MET A 139 7.17 -6.23 16.83
C MET A 139 7.22 -4.78 16.34
N TYR A 140 8.41 -4.19 16.24
CA TYR A 140 8.55 -2.82 15.74
C TYR A 140 8.10 -2.68 14.30
N PHE A 141 8.39 -3.68 13.46
CA PHE A 141 7.86 -3.76 12.10
C PHE A 141 6.34 -3.82 12.09
N THR A 142 5.73 -4.69 12.89
CA THR A 142 4.27 -4.81 13.02
C THR A 142 3.64 -3.48 13.42
N ILE A 143 4.18 -2.81 14.44
CA ILE A 143 3.66 -1.51 14.90
C ILE A 143 3.78 -0.46 13.79
N GLY A 144 4.92 -0.40 13.10
CA GLY A 144 5.12 0.52 11.97
C GLY A 144 4.14 0.27 10.83
N MET A 145 3.88 -1.00 10.49
CA MET A 145 2.91 -1.39 9.46
C MET A 145 1.46 -1.11 9.87
N ILE A 146 1.07 -1.37 11.12
CA ILE A 146 -0.24 -1.00 11.66
C ILE A 146 -0.44 0.50 11.55
N PHE A 147 0.55 1.27 12.01
CA PHE A 147 0.49 2.73 11.93
C PHE A 147 0.36 3.19 10.47
N ALA A 148 1.18 2.66 9.55
CA ALA A 148 1.11 2.99 8.12
C ALA A 148 -0.28 2.76 7.54
N ILE A 149 -0.87 1.59 7.80
CA ILE A 149 -2.16 1.19 7.22
C ILE A 149 -3.32 1.97 7.84
N VAL A 150 -3.34 2.10 9.17
CA VAL A 150 -4.41 2.84 9.87
C VAL A 150 -4.37 4.32 9.51
N SER A 151 -3.20 4.95 9.55
CA SER A 151 -3.06 6.36 9.16
C SER A 151 -3.42 6.57 7.69
N SER A 152 -2.99 5.69 6.79
CA SER A 152 -3.39 5.72 5.38
C SER A 152 -4.89 5.60 5.20
N TYR A 153 -5.57 4.75 5.96
CA TYR A 153 -7.00 4.53 5.78
C TYR A 153 -7.80 5.74 6.29
N ILE A 154 -7.40 6.30 7.44
CA ILE A 154 -8.01 7.52 7.98
C ILE A 154 -7.81 8.70 7.03
N LEU A 155 -6.57 8.92 6.57
CA LEU A 155 -6.21 10.04 5.69
C LEU A 155 -6.75 9.85 4.27
N GLY A 156 -6.75 8.62 3.75
CA GLY A 156 -7.35 8.32 2.44
C GLY A 156 -8.87 8.49 2.47
N THR A 157 -9.52 8.15 3.59
CA THR A 157 -10.95 8.44 3.77
C THR A 157 -11.21 9.95 3.82
N SER A 158 -10.33 10.73 4.48
CA SER A 158 -10.47 12.19 4.50
C SER A 158 -10.24 12.84 3.15
N GLU A 159 -9.31 12.31 2.34
CA GLU A 159 -9.09 12.74 0.95
C GLU A 159 -10.34 12.58 0.10
N ILE A 160 -11.09 11.51 0.33
CA ILE A 160 -12.30 11.21 -0.45
C ILE A 160 -13.48 12.05 0.02
N ILE A 161 -13.73 12.07 1.33
CA ILE A 161 -14.93 12.71 1.91
C ILE A 161 -14.77 14.22 2.02
N TYR A 162 -13.62 14.67 2.51
CA TYR A 162 -13.35 16.08 2.78
C TYR A 162 -12.52 16.75 1.69
N HIS A 163 -12.17 16.01 0.63
CA HIS A 163 -11.33 16.51 -0.45
C HIS A 163 -10.04 17.15 0.08
N THR A 164 -9.38 16.50 1.04
CA THR A 164 -8.06 16.96 1.50
C THR A 164 -6.97 16.59 0.49
N PRO A 165 -5.80 17.25 0.52
CA PRO A 165 -4.63 16.83 -0.26
C PRO A 165 -4.23 15.36 0.05
N PRO A 166 -3.48 14.68 -0.84
CA PRO A 166 -3.08 13.29 -0.63
C PRO A 166 -1.99 13.16 0.46
N ILE A 167 -2.43 13.09 1.72
CA ILE A 167 -1.58 12.98 2.91
C ILE A 167 -1.42 11.49 3.29
N ALA A 168 -2.32 10.62 2.84
CA ALA A 168 -2.24 9.17 2.99
C ALA A 168 -0.91 8.63 2.47
N SER A 169 -0.42 9.17 1.35
CA SER A 169 0.83 8.69 0.77
C SER A 169 2.08 9.06 1.55
N VAL A 170 2.07 10.24 2.17
CA VAL A 170 3.06 10.67 3.13
C VAL A 170 3.05 9.75 4.35
N ALA A 171 1.87 9.44 4.89
CA ALA A 171 1.73 8.61 6.08
C ALA A 171 2.20 7.15 5.84
N ILE A 172 1.87 6.56 4.69
CA ILE A 172 2.39 5.25 4.29
C ILE A 172 3.92 5.28 4.19
N SER A 173 4.47 6.31 3.57
CA SER A 173 5.92 6.45 3.38
C SER A 173 6.66 6.51 4.73
N ILE A 174 6.12 7.29 5.67
CA ILE A 174 6.65 7.39 7.04
C ILE A 174 6.55 6.04 7.75
N GLY A 175 5.37 5.40 7.71
CA GLY A 175 5.14 4.13 8.40
C GLY A 175 6.02 2.99 7.86
N ILE A 176 6.21 2.93 6.54
CA ILE A 176 7.11 1.94 5.91
C ILE A 176 8.58 2.27 6.17
N GLY A 177 8.95 3.56 6.22
CA GLY A 177 10.28 3.99 6.67
C GLY A 177 10.59 3.51 8.08
N ILE A 178 9.67 3.75 9.03
CA ILE A 178 9.78 3.27 10.42
C ILE A 178 9.85 1.74 10.48
N ALA A 179 8.98 1.05 9.74
CA ALA A 179 8.99 -0.41 9.67
C ALA A 179 10.33 -0.95 9.13
N SER A 180 10.92 -0.28 8.14
CA SER A 180 12.20 -0.69 7.53
C SER A 180 13.38 -0.54 8.49
N LEU A 181 13.37 0.50 9.33
CA LEU A 181 14.43 0.74 10.32
C LEU A 181 14.54 -0.41 11.35
N SER A 182 13.46 -1.13 11.61
CA SER A 182 13.46 -2.25 12.56
C SER A 182 14.34 -3.44 12.13
N PHE A 183 14.68 -3.55 10.84
CA PHE A 183 15.52 -4.62 10.30
C PHE A 183 16.86 -4.12 9.75
N ARG A 184 17.23 -2.86 10.01
CA ARG A 184 18.56 -2.36 9.68
C ARG A 184 19.60 -3.20 10.44
N LYS A 185 20.66 -3.61 9.73
CA LYS A 185 21.84 -4.20 10.37
C LYS A 185 22.50 -3.09 11.18
N ASP A 186 22.58 -3.30 12.49
CA ASP A 186 23.59 -2.64 13.31
C ASP A 186 24.98 -3.05 12.80
#